data_AF-A0A7S2J1D9-F1
#
_entry.id   AF-A0A7S2J1D9-F1
#
_cell.length_a   1.000
_cell.length_b   1.000
_cell.length_c   1.000
_cell.angle_alpha   90.00
_cell.angle_beta   90.00
_cell.angle_gamma   90.00
#
_symmetry.space_group_name_H-M   'P 1'
#
loop_
_entity.id
_entity.type
_entity.pdbx_description
1 polymer ?
#
loop_
_entity_poly.entity_id
_entity_poly.type
_entity_poly.pdbx_seq_one_letter_code
_entity_poly.pdbx_strand_id
1 'polypeptide(L)'
;AFYLWYGNPDVDGRWLHWNHKVLPHWDPAVDAKHPKFEYRPPEEHHAPFTPERGTYSCRDNATLRAQFEDLARAGVDSAMCSWWGRASWKGKRDDANSGANTDELIPAVLEAAAPTGVGVSFHIEPYGGRSPETFLEDLRYIHETYGAHPAVYRERGLPVFWMYDVSAQHSHEDVQRWRQALDSVRGTSLDGLFLCLWIGGRHGGLDDLAFVER
;
A
#
# COMPACT_ATOMS: atom_id res chain seq x y z
N ALA A 1 -8.42 0.85 0.44
CA ALA A 1 -7.02 1.26 0.26
C ALA A 1 -6.98 2.48 -0.66
N PHE A 2 -6.00 3.34 -0.47
CA PHE A 2 -5.71 4.52 -1.29
C PHE A 2 -4.39 4.27 -2.03
N TYR A 3 -4.45 4.21 -3.37
CA TYR A 3 -3.32 3.80 -4.20
C TYR A 3 -2.64 5.00 -4.87
N LEU A 4 -1.31 5.02 -4.80
CA LEU A 4 -0.46 6.15 -5.17
C LEU A 4 0.39 5.86 -6.42
N TRP A 5 -0.05 4.94 -7.26
CA TRP A 5 0.75 4.38 -8.37
C TRP A 5 0.33 4.84 -9.77
N TYR A 6 -0.64 5.75 -9.88
CA TYR A 6 -1.14 6.24 -11.16
C TYR A 6 -0.36 7.47 -11.63
N GLY A 7 -0.13 7.58 -12.93
CA GLY A 7 0.65 8.66 -13.52
C GLY A 7 0.37 8.84 -15.01
N ASN A 8 0.58 10.04 -15.52
CA ASN A 8 0.31 10.42 -16.91
C ASN A 8 1.47 11.19 -17.55
N PRO A 9 1.54 11.29 -18.89
CA PRO A 9 2.67 11.92 -19.57
C PRO A 9 2.90 13.38 -19.23
N ASP A 10 1.83 14.12 -18.93
CA ASP A 10 1.92 15.56 -18.66
C ASP A 10 2.61 15.87 -17.32
N VAL A 11 2.41 15.03 -16.30
CA VAL A 11 2.96 15.21 -14.95
C VAL A 11 4.18 14.31 -14.71
N ASP A 12 4.12 13.05 -15.16
CA ASP A 12 5.11 12.01 -14.86
C ASP A 12 6.08 11.75 -16.02
N GLY A 13 5.86 12.37 -17.19
CA GLY A 13 6.63 12.14 -18.42
C GLY A 13 6.35 10.78 -19.10
N ARG A 14 5.52 9.92 -18.49
CA ARG A 14 5.07 8.64 -19.01
C ARG A 14 3.79 8.18 -18.30
N TRP A 15 3.11 7.19 -18.88
CA TRP A 15 2.03 6.49 -18.20
C TRP A 15 2.57 5.61 -17.07
N LEU A 16 1.89 5.64 -15.92
CA LEU A 16 2.09 4.71 -14.80
C LEU A 16 0.74 4.06 -14.47
N HIS A 17 0.72 2.73 -14.44
CA HIS A 17 -0.41 1.88 -14.06
C HIS A 17 -1.70 1.99 -14.93
N TRP A 18 -1.98 3.12 -15.57
CA TRP A 18 -3.06 3.23 -16.55
C TRP A 18 -2.81 2.37 -17.79
N ASN A 19 -1.54 2.25 -18.19
CA ASN A 19 -1.06 1.40 -19.27
C ASN A 19 -0.62 0.02 -18.77
N HIS A 20 -1.26 -0.53 -17.74
CA HIS A 20 -0.85 -1.81 -17.19
C HIS A 20 -0.95 -2.93 -18.25
N LYS A 21 -0.08 -3.94 -18.18
CA LYS A 21 -0.10 -5.09 -19.10
C LYS A 21 -1.14 -6.10 -18.67
N VAL A 22 -1.73 -6.84 -19.62
CA VAL A 22 -2.55 -8.01 -19.27
C VAL A 22 -1.66 -9.02 -18.54
N LEU A 23 -2.04 -9.35 -17.31
CA LEU A 23 -1.31 -10.32 -16.49
C LEU A 23 -1.41 -11.72 -17.11
N PRO A 24 -0.32 -12.51 -17.06
CA PRO A 24 -0.39 -13.89 -17.48
C PRO A 24 -1.23 -14.70 -16.47
N HIS A 25 -1.94 -15.71 -16.99
CA HIS A 25 -2.53 -16.74 -16.16
C HIS A 25 -1.42 -17.70 -15.67
N TRP A 26 -1.56 -18.22 -14.44
CA TRP A 26 -0.54 -19.09 -13.83
C TRP A 26 -0.40 -20.45 -14.55
N ASP A 27 -1.49 -20.99 -15.08
CA ASP A 27 -1.50 -22.15 -15.98
C ASP A 27 -1.12 -21.73 -17.41
N PRO A 28 0.01 -22.22 -17.98
CA PRO A 28 0.45 -21.86 -19.32
C PRO A 28 -0.53 -22.22 -20.44
N ALA A 29 -1.29 -23.31 -20.29
CA ALA A 29 -2.25 -23.75 -21.30
C ALA A 29 -3.49 -22.85 -21.35
N VAL A 30 -3.86 -22.27 -20.20
CA VAL A 30 -4.88 -21.22 -20.14
C VAL A 30 -4.30 -19.90 -20.64
N ASP A 31 -3.09 -19.54 -20.19
CA ASP A 31 -2.42 -18.30 -20.56
C ASP A 31 -2.30 -18.13 -22.08
N ALA A 32 -1.94 -19.20 -22.79
CA ALA A 32 -1.82 -19.24 -24.25
C ALA A 32 -3.12 -18.93 -25.00
N LYS A 33 -4.29 -19.03 -24.35
CA LYS A 33 -5.60 -18.73 -24.94
C LYS A 33 -6.02 -17.27 -24.76
N HIS A 34 -5.30 -16.49 -23.95
CA HIS A 34 -5.64 -15.10 -23.64
C HIS A 34 -4.70 -14.11 -24.35
N PRO A 35 -5.22 -12.98 -24.86
CA PRO A 35 -4.41 -11.99 -25.55
C PRO A 35 -3.38 -11.36 -24.61
N LYS A 36 -2.20 -11.04 -25.15
CA LYS A 36 -1.12 -10.33 -24.44
C LYS A 36 -0.95 -8.96 -25.06
N PHE A 37 -1.33 -7.94 -24.31
CA PHE A 37 -1.18 -6.56 -24.75
C PHE A 37 -0.98 -5.64 -23.54
N GLU A 38 -0.62 -4.41 -23.84
CA GLU A 38 -0.55 -3.30 -22.91
C GLU A 38 -1.67 -2.32 -23.25
N TYR A 39 -2.35 -1.82 -22.22
CA TYR A 39 -3.41 -0.82 -22.39
C TYR A 39 -2.82 0.49 -22.93
N ARG A 40 -3.63 1.27 -23.67
CA ARG A 40 -3.23 2.51 -24.34
C ARG A 40 -4.08 3.69 -23.85
N PRO A 41 -3.75 4.26 -22.69
CA PRO A 41 -4.43 5.47 -22.19
C PRO A 41 -4.21 6.68 -23.11
N PRO A 42 -5.11 7.67 -23.09
CA PRO A 42 -6.24 7.78 -22.15
C PRO A 42 -7.50 6.99 -22.53
N GLU A 43 -7.72 6.74 -23.84
CA GLU A 43 -8.97 6.14 -24.32
C GLU A 43 -9.11 4.65 -23.95
N GLU A 44 -7.99 3.90 -23.93
CA GLU A 44 -7.95 2.48 -23.56
C GLU A 44 -7.14 2.28 -22.27
N HIS A 45 -7.62 2.78 -21.14
CA HIS A 45 -6.95 2.61 -19.83
C HIS A 45 -7.31 1.27 -19.15
N HIS A 46 -6.40 0.79 -18.30
CA HIS A 46 -6.57 -0.45 -17.52
C HIS A 46 -7.55 -0.27 -16.35
N ALA A 47 -8.84 -0.14 -16.66
CA ALA A 47 -9.94 -0.26 -15.70
C ALA A 47 -11.26 -0.53 -16.44
N PRO A 48 -12.21 -1.28 -15.83
CA PRO A 48 -13.57 -1.40 -16.38
C PRO A 48 -14.43 -0.15 -16.17
N PHE A 49 -13.97 0.80 -15.35
CA PHE A 49 -14.63 2.06 -15.06
C PHE A 49 -13.68 3.22 -15.31
N THR A 50 -14.21 4.34 -15.81
CA THR A 50 -13.44 5.56 -16.05
C THR A 50 -13.56 6.51 -14.87
N PRO A 51 -12.45 6.96 -14.26
CA PRO A 51 -12.50 7.98 -13.23
C PRO A 51 -13.05 9.30 -13.78
N GLU A 52 -13.86 10.01 -13.00
CA GLU A 52 -14.37 11.35 -13.37
C GLU A 52 -13.23 12.33 -13.65
N ARG A 53 -12.11 12.21 -12.92
CA ARG A 53 -10.88 12.99 -13.12
C ARG A 53 -9.98 12.47 -14.25
N GLY A 54 -10.49 11.55 -15.07
CA GLY A 54 -9.75 10.90 -16.15
C GLY A 54 -8.57 10.07 -15.67
N THR A 55 -7.60 9.83 -16.55
CA THR A 55 -6.34 9.15 -16.24
C THR A 55 -5.38 10.10 -15.56
N TYR A 56 -5.69 10.43 -14.30
CA TYR A 56 -4.97 11.39 -13.47
C TYR A 56 -3.58 10.91 -13.06
N SER A 57 -2.78 11.83 -12.51
CA SER A 57 -1.51 11.50 -11.85
C SER A 57 -1.63 11.64 -10.34
N CYS A 58 -1.08 10.68 -9.59
CA CYS A 58 -0.93 10.79 -8.14
C CYS A 58 0.12 11.83 -7.72
N ARG A 59 0.94 12.34 -8.66
CA ARG A 59 1.87 13.47 -8.42
C ARG A 59 1.21 14.84 -8.57
N ASP A 60 -0.03 14.90 -9.06
CA ASP A 60 -0.77 16.15 -9.11
C ASP A 60 -1.40 16.46 -7.74
N ASN A 61 -0.88 17.51 -7.09
CA ASN A 61 -1.38 17.99 -5.80
C ASN A 61 -2.85 18.42 -5.84
N ALA A 62 -3.35 18.93 -6.97
CA ALA A 62 -4.76 19.30 -7.09
C ALA A 62 -5.65 18.06 -7.06
N THR A 63 -5.26 17.01 -7.79
CA THR A 63 -5.91 15.69 -7.73
C THR A 63 -5.92 15.12 -6.31
N LEU A 64 -4.79 15.10 -5.61
CA LEU A 64 -4.71 14.57 -4.24
C LEU A 64 -5.64 15.34 -3.29
N ARG A 65 -5.62 16.68 -3.31
CA ARG A 65 -6.53 17.50 -2.46
C ARG A 65 -7.98 17.19 -2.75
N ALA A 66 -8.37 17.15 -4.02
CA ALA A 66 -9.75 16.87 -4.40
C ALA A 66 -10.20 15.45 -3.98
N GLN A 67 -9.31 14.47 -4.02
CA GLN A 67 -9.57 13.11 -3.53
C GLN A 67 -9.75 13.07 -1.99
N PHE A 68 -8.94 13.80 -1.23
CA PHE A 68 -9.11 13.88 0.23
C PHE A 68 -10.38 14.65 0.63
N GLU A 69 -10.77 15.66 -0.14
CA GLU A 69 -12.09 16.31 0.02
C GLU A 69 -13.25 15.34 -0.26
N ASP A 70 -13.14 14.46 -1.28
CA ASP A 70 -14.13 13.40 -1.53
C ASP A 70 -14.24 12.46 -0.33
N LEU A 71 -13.10 12.03 0.23
CA LEU A 71 -13.06 11.15 1.40
C LEU A 71 -13.73 11.81 2.62
N ALA A 72 -13.45 13.09 2.85
CA ALA A 72 -14.08 13.86 3.93
C ALA A 72 -15.60 13.96 3.75
N ARG A 73 -16.06 14.27 2.52
CA ARG A 73 -17.50 14.31 2.19
C ARG A 73 -18.17 12.95 2.36
N ALA A 74 -17.45 11.87 2.11
CA ALA A 74 -17.93 10.50 2.31
C ALA A 74 -17.93 10.05 3.77
N GLY A 75 -17.41 10.86 4.71
CA GLY A 75 -17.32 10.51 6.13
C GLY A 75 -16.25 9.47 6.43
N VAL A 76 -15.18 9.42 5.62
CA VAL A 76 -14.04 8.51 5.85
C VAL A 76 -13.07 9.13 6.85
N ASP A 77 -12.73 8.41 7.91
CA ASP A 77 -11.79 8.90 8.93
C ASP A 77 -10.31 8.80 8.51
N SER A 78 -9.96 7.78 7.70
CA SER A 78 -8.57 7.48 7.35
C SER A 78 -8.42 6.89 5.95
N ALA A 79 -7.47 7.44 5.19
CA ALA A 79 -6.99 6.85 3.95
C ALA A 79 -5.88 5.82 4.24
N MET A 80 -6.19 4.54 4.06
CA MET A 80 -5.21 3.43 4.12
C MET A 80 -4.30 3.46 2.89
N CYS A 81 -3.18 4.17 2.96
CA CYS A 81 -2.28 4.46 1.83
C CYS A 81 -1.30 3.33 1.54
N SER A 82 -1.33 2.82 0.31
CA SER A 82 -0.44 1.76 -0.20
C SER A 82 1.02 2.20 -0.20
N TRP A 83 1.89 1.48 0.52
CA TRP A 83 3.30 1.78 0.73
C TRP A 83 4.19 0.60 0.31
N TRP A 84 4.99 0.81 -0.74
CA TRP A 84 5.79 -0.23 -1.42
C TRP A 84 7.30 -0.17 -1.11
N GLY A 85 7.67 0.26 0.10
CA GLY A 85 9.07 0.37 0.51
C GLY A 85 9.63 1.78 0.34
N ARG A 86 10.67 2.10 1.13
CA ARG A 86 11.45 3.35 1.10
C ARG A 86 11.85 3.71 -0.31
N ALA A 87 11.98 5.00 -0.64
CA ALA A 87 12.39 5.41 -1.98
C ALA A 87 13.77 4.91 -2.39
N SER A 88 14.68 4.76 -1.41
CA SER A 88 16.01 4.17 -1.60
C SER A 88 16.02 2.65 -1.76
N TRP A 89 14.92 1.96 -1.46
CA TRP A 89 14.81 0.50 -1.54
C TRP A 89 15.10 -0.01 -2.96
N LYS A 90 15.88 -1.10 -3.05
CA LYS A 90 16.32 -1.68 -4.32
C LYS A 90 15.60 -2.98 -4.68
N GLY A 91 14.82 -3.54 -3.76
CA GLY A 91 14.00 -4.71 -4.03
C GLY A 91 12.87 -4.40 -5.00
N LYS A 92 12.27 -5.46 -5.54
CA LYS A 92 11.15 -5.36 -6.47
C LYS A 92 9.98 -4.60 -5.81
N ARG A 93 9.37 -3.67 -6.52
CA ARG A 93 8.09 -3.03 -6.15
C ARG A 93 7.08 -3.37 -7.24
N ASP A 94 5.81 -3.59 -6.84
CA ASP A 94 4.65 -3.88 -7.69
C ASP A 94 4.96 -4.47 -9.09
N ASP A 95 4.27 -4.05 -10.15
CA ASP A 95 4.70 -4.31 -11.50
C ASP A 95 6.05 -3.60 -11.69
N ALA A 96 7.11 -4.38 -11.89
CA ALA A 96 8.46 -3.84 -12.10
C ALA A 96 8.58 -2.90 -13.33
N ASN A 97 7.47 -2.68 -14.05
CA ASN A 97 7.35 -1.84 -15.24
C ASN A 97 6.73 -0.46 -14.98
N SER A 98 5.85 -0.24 -13.98
CA SER A 98 5.36 1.11 -13.70
C SER A 98 6.50 1.97 -13.14
N GLY A 99 7.31 1.42 -12.23
CA GLY A 99 8.33 2.18 -11.53
C GLY A 99 7.76 3.31 -10.66
N ALA A 100 6.48 3.23 -10.30
CA ALA A 100 5.89 4.12 -9.32
C ALA A 100 6.50 3.84 -7.94
N ASN A 101 6.81 4.91 -7.21
CA ASN A 101 7.38 4.84 -5.88
C ASN A 101 6.47 5.61 -4.93
N THR A 102 5.67 4.89 -4.15
CA THR A 102 4.61 5.51 -3.36
C THR A 102 5.15 6.29 -2.15
N ASP A 103 6.34 5.93 -1.66
CA ASP A 103 7.04 6.63 -0.57
C ASP A 103 7.31 8.10 -0.88
N GLU A 104 7.71 8.40 -2.12
CA GLU A 104 7.96 9.77 -2.57
C GLU A 104 6.72 10.66 -2.54
N LEU A 105 5.53 10.06 -2.56
CA LEU A 105 4.26 10.79 -2.59
C LEU A 105 3.64 10.98 -1.20
N ILE A 106 4.13 10.25 -0.19
CA ILE A 106 3.60 10.33 1.18
C ILE A 106 3.59 11.77 1.72
N PRO A 107 4.64 12.61 1.55
CA PRO A 107 4.58 14.00 1.98
C PRO A 107 3.41 14.78 1.34
N ALA A 108 3.21 14.66 0.03
CA ALA A 108 2.14 15.37 -0.68
C ALA A 108 0.75 14.88 -0.25
N VAL A 109 0.61 13.58 0.03
CA VAL A 109 -0.61 12.96 0.55
C VAL A 109 -0.94 13.49 1.95
N LEU A 110 0.06 13.57 2.83
CA LEU A 110 -0.10 14.11 4.18
C LEU A 110 -0.53 15.58 4.16
N GLU A 111 0.05 16.39 3.27
CA GLU A 111 -0.35 17.79 3.05
C GLU A 111 -1.77 17.92 2.48
N ALA A 112 -2.17 17.04 1.57
CA ALA A 112 -3.54 17.00 1.03
C ALA A 112 -4.57 16.58 2.10
N ALA A 113 -4.18 15.69 3.01
CA ALA A 113 -5.03 15.18 4.07
C ALA A 113 -5.24 16.20 5.21
N ALA A 114 -4.18 16.91 5.63
CA ALA A 114 -4.18 17.81 6.78
C ALA A 114 -5.38 18.77 6.90
N PRO A 115 -5.82 19.49 5.84
CA PRO A 115 -6.92 20.43 5.97
C PRO A 115 -8.32 19.77 6.00
N THR A 116 -8.43 18.48 5.74
CA THR A 116 -9.71 17.79 5.54
C THR A 116 -10.24 17.07 6.78
N GLY A 117 -9.39 16.87 7.79
CA GLY A 117 -9.70 16.04 8.96
C GLY A 117 -9.60 14.54 8.71
N VAL A 118 -9.43 14.10 7.45
CA VAL A 118 -9.12 12.70 7.11
C VAL A 118 -7.66 12.42 7.44
N GLY A 119 -7.40 11.37 8.19
CA GLY A 119 -6.04 10.92 8.49
C GLY A 119 -5.45 10.01 7.41
N VAL A 120 -4.16 9.72 7.56
CA VAL A 120 -3.41 8.78 6.71
C VAL A 120 -2.90 7.62 7.56
N SER A 121 -3.32 6.40 7.24
CA SER A 121 -2.74 5.17 7.78
C SER A 121 -1.92 4.45 6.71
N PHE A 122 -0.97 3.61 7.13
CA PHE A 122 0.02 3.02 6.22
C PHE A 122 -0.36 1.56 5.90
N HIS A 123 -0.57 1.25 4.62
CA HIS A 123 -0.77 -0.11 4.13
C HIS A 123 0.56 -0.65 3.62
N ILE A 124 1.17 -1.53 4.42
CA ILE A 124 2.50 -2.08 4.17
C ILE A 124 2.35 -3.25 3.18
N GLU A 125 2.73 -2.99 1.94
CA GLU A 125 2.57 -3.90 0.80
C GLU A 125 3.68 -4.97 0.74
N PRO A 126 3.50 -6.07 -0.01
CA PRO A 126 4.47 -7.15 -0.11
C PRO A 126 5.57 -6.84 -1.13
N TYR A 127 6.36 -5.79 -0.89
CA TYR A 127 7.53 -5.49 -1.72
C TYR A 127 8.61 -6.56 -1.60
N GLY A 128 9.40 -6.73 -2.66
CA GLY A 128 10.48 -7.70 -2.73
C GLY A 128 11.54 -7.45 -1.66
N GLY A 129 11.88 -8.51 -0.92
CA GLY A 129 12.81 -8.46 0.20
C GLY A 129 12.21 -8.01 1.53
N ARG A 130 10.88 -7.84 1.61
CA ARG A 130 10.19 -7.60 2.88
C ARG A 130 10.31 -8.83 3.79
N SER A 131 10.77 -8.61 5.02
CA SER A 131 10.88 -9.57 6.10
C SER A 131 10.57 -8.86 7.42
N PRO A 132 10.41 -9.58 8.55
CA PRO A 132 10.24 -8.94 9.85
C PRO A 132 11.37 -7.95 10.18
N GLU A 133 12.61 -8.28 9.83
CA GLU A 133 13.78 -7.45 10.11
C GLU A 133 13.78 -6.18 9.25
N THR A 134 13.53 -6.31 7.94
CA THR A 134 13.51 -5.14 7.05
C THR A 134 12.30 -4.25 7.35
N PHE A 135 11.18 -4.84 7.77
CA PHE A 135 10.02 -4.08 8.26
C PHE A 135 10.35 -3.24 9.49
N LEU A 136 11.13 -3.73 10.45
CA LEU A 136 11.51 -2.91 11.63
C LEU A 136 12.33 -1.67 11.23
N GLU A 137 13.16 -1.78 10.18
CA GLU A 137 13.85 -0.63 9.60
C GLU A 137 12.87 0.34 8.92
N ASP A 138 11.92 -0.20 8.15
CA ASP A 138 10.90 0.56 7.45
C ASP A 138 9.95 1.27 8.43
N LEU A 139 9.59 0.60 9.53
CA LEU A 139 8.79 1.15 10.62
C LEU A 139 9.51 2.32 11.28
N ARG A 140 10.80 2.15 11.61
CA ARG A 140 11.64 3.25 12.12
C ARG A 140 11.65 4.42 11.14
N TYR A 141 11.88 4.14 9.86
CA TYR A 141 11.88 5.15 8.82
C TYR A 141 10.56 5.92 8.75
N ILE A 142 9.41 5.24 8.75
CA ILE A 142 8.09 5.87 8.70
C ILE A 142 7.86 6.75 9.94
N HIS A 143 8.18 6.26 11.14
CA HIS A 143 8.05 7.03 12.38
C HIS A 143 8.92 8.29 12.36
N GLU A 144 10.19 8.17 11.96
CA GLU A 144 11.14 9.28 11.93
C GLU A 144 10.82 10.30 10.83
N THR A 145 10.37 9.83 9.66
CA THR A 145 10.15 10.68 8.48
C THR A 145 8.78 11.34 8.47
N TYR A 146 7.74 10.58 8.82
CA TYR A 146 6.34 11.01 8.68
C TYR A 146 5.60 11.10 10.00
N GLY A 147 6.08 10.38 11.03
CA GLY A 147 5.35 10.18 12.28
C GLY A 147 4.91 11.48 12.96
N ALA A 148 5.71 12.55 12.92
CA ALA A 148 5.35 13.82 13.56
C ALA A 148 4.22 14.59 12.84
N HIS A 149 3.87 14.21 11.61
CA HIS A 149 2.89 14.95 10.81
C HIS A 149 1.47 14.81 11.41
N PRO A 150 0.70 15.92 11.53
CA PRO A 150 -0.61 15.90 12.18
C PRO A 150 -1.65 15.05 11.44
N ALA A 151 -1.51 14.89 10.12
CA ALA A 151 -2.39 14.05 9.32
C ALA A 151 -2.09 12.54 9.45
N VAL A 152 -1.04 12.11 10.16
CA VAL A 152 -0.87 10.68 10.45
C VAL A 152 -2.01 10.22 11.35
N TYR A 153 -2.81 9.29 10.82
CA TYR A 153 -3.97 8.75 11.53
C TYR A 153 -3.51 7.95 12.74
N ARG A 154 -4.13 8.25 13.87
CA ARG A 154 -3.85 7.59 15.14
C ARG A 154 -5.12 7.11 15.78
N GLU A 155 -5.06 5.92 16.31
CA GLU A 155 -6.10 5.35 17.15
C GLU A 155 -5.48 5.10 18.53
N ARG A 156 -6.10 5.64 19.58
CA ARG A 156 -5.57 5.61 20.96
C ARG A 156 -4.15 6.16 21.08
N GLY A 157 -3.83 7.19 20.28
CA GLY A 157 -2.52 7.84 20.27
C GLY A 157 -1.42 7.12 19.47
N LEU A 158 -1.72 5.95 18.89
CA LEU A 158 -0.76 5.14 18.14
C LEU A 158 -1.02 5.22 16.62
N PRO A 159 0.02 5.36 15.78
CA PRO A 159 -0.13 5.28 14.33
C PRO A 159 -0.66 3.89 13.91
N VAL A 160 -1.45 3.86 12.84
CA VAL A 160 -2.08 2.62 12.34
C VAL A 160 -1.35 2.10 11.11
N PHE A 161 -0.99 0.81 11.16
CA PHE A 161 -0.31 0.07 10.10
C PHE A 161 -1.12 -1.16 9.72
N TRP A 162 -1.39 -1.31 8.43
CA TRP A 162 -2.08 -2.44 7.85
C TRP A 162 -1.06 -3.35 7.17
N MET A 163 -0.87 -4.56 7.69
CA MET A 163 0.15 -5.49 7.24
C MET A 163 -0.45 -6.47 6.23
N TYR A 164 -0.26 -6.19 4.93
CA TYR A 164 -0.81 -7.02 3.86
C TYR A 164 0.02 -8.28 3.64
N ASP A 165 -0.64 -9.42 3.42
CA ASP A 165 -0.01 -10.71 3.09
C ASP A 165 1.17 -11.12 3.99
N VAL A 166 0.98 -11.01 5.31
CA VAL A 166 1.92 -11.55 6.31
C VAL A 166 1.65 -13.01 6.66
N SER A 167 0.53 -13.59 6.19
CA SER A 167 0.09 -14.95 6.53
C SER A 167 -0.21 -15.87 5.33
N ALA A 168 -0.50 -15.35 4.13
CA ALA A 168 -1.05 -16.18 3.04
C ALA A 168 0.02 -17.01 2.31
N GLN A 169 1.29 -16.64 2.47
CA GLN A 169 2.44 -17.32 1.84
C GLN A 169 3.44 -17.87 2.86
N HIS A 170 3.11 -17.85 4.15
CA HIS A 170 4.09 -17.94 5.23
C HIS A 170 3.85 -19.16 6.13
N SER A 171 4.93 -19.85 6.45
CA SER A 171 4.94 -20.98 7.39
C SER A 171 4.54 -20.54 8.81
N HIS A 172 4.25 -21.49 9.70
CA HIS A 172 4.06 -21.18 11.13
C HIS A 172 5.23 -20.40 11.72
N GLU A 173 6.45 -20.74 11.31
CA GLU A 173 7.67 -20.06 11.76
C GLU A 173 7.70 -18.60 11.32
N ASP A 174 7.35 -18.32 10.06
CA ASP A 174 7.31 -16.95 9.53
C ASP A 174 6.29 -16.08 10.27
N VAL A 175 5.10 -16.62 10.54
CA VAL A 175 4.07 -15.93 11.33
C VAL A 175 4.59 -15.60 12.73
N GLN A 176 5.29 -16.54 13.38
CA GLN A 176 5.89 -16.30 14.70
C GLN A 176 6.99 -15.23 14.64
N ARG A 177 7.82 -15.20 13.60
CA ARG A 177 8.84 -14.15 13.42
C ARG A 177 8.22 -12.77 13.24
N TRP A 178 7.15 -12.66 12.45
CA TRP A 178 6.39 -11.41 12.33
C TRP A 178 5.81 -11.00 13.68
N ARG A 179 5.17 -11.92 14.41
CA ARG A 179 4.64 -11.66 15.76
C ARG A 179 5.73 -11.14 16.70
N GLN A 180 6.89 -11.79 16.74
CA GLN A 180 8.02 -11.38 17.57
C GLN A 180 8.51 -9.96 17.21
N ALA A 181 8.60 -9.64 15.91
CA ALA A 181 8.99 -8.31 15.47
C ALA A 181 7.96 -7.25 15.93
N LEU A 182 6.67 -7.49 15.73
CA LEU A 182 5.60 -6.58 16.18
C LEU A 182 5.54 -6.45 17.71
N ASP A 183 5.86 -7.50 18.45
CA ASP A 183 5.93 -7.48 19.92
C ASP A 183 7.16 -6.73 20.43
N SER A 184 8.27 -6.76 19.69
CA SER A 184 9.53 -6.12 20.09
C SER A 184 9.46 -4.60 20.19
N VAL A 185 8.46 -3.98 19.55
CA VAL A 185 8.28 -2.51 19.51
C VAL A 185 7.23 -2.01 20.51
N ARG A 186 6.54 -2.90 21.23
CA ARG A 186 5.49 -2.52 22.18
C ARG A 186 6.05 -1.67 23.32
N GLY A 187 5.38 -0.55 23.62
CA GLY A 187 5.79 0.41 24.63
C GLY A 187 7.01 1.27 24.26
N THR A 188 7.50 1.17 23.02
CA THR A 188 8.61 2.00 22.50
C THR A 188 8.08 3.17 21.67
N SER A 189 8.98 4.05 21.20
CA SER A 189 8.60 5.13 20.26
C SER A 189 8.21 4.63 18.87
N LEU A 190 8.43 3.34 18.58
CA LEU A 190 8.06 2.65 17.34
C LEU A 190 6.75 1.85 17.48
N ASP A 191 6.04 1.96 18.61
CA ASP A 191 4.77 1.26 18.80
C ASP A 191 3.69 1.78 17.84
N GLY A 192 2.77 0.90 17.46
CA GLY A 192 1.72 1.19 16.49
C GLY A 192 0.58 0.16 16.56
N LEU A 193 -0.59 0.49 16.05
CA LEU A 193 -1.63 -0.51 15.85
C LEU A 193 -1.37 -1.26 14.54
N PHE A 194 -0.87 -2.49 14.66
CA PHE A 194 -0.60 -3.37 13.53
C PHE A 194 -1.80 -4.28 13.27
N LEU A 195 -2.45 -4.08 12.12
CA LEU A 195 -3.62 -4.84 11.65
C LEU A 195 -3.17 -5.79 10.54
N CYS A 196 -3.03 -7.07 10.88
CA CYS A 196 -2.55 -8.08 9.95
C CYS A 196 -3.69 -8.68 9.13
N LEU A 197 -3.48 -8.82 7.82
CA LEU A 197 -4.43 -9.50 6.94
C LEU A 197 -4.59 -10.97 7.37
N TRP A 198 -5.85 -11.38 7.53
CA TRP A 198 -6.23 -12.76 7.74
C TRP A 198 -6.95 -13.29 6.49
N ILE A 199 -6.44 -14.37 5.91
CA ILE A 199 -7.09 -15.12 4.82
C ILE A 199 -7.30 -16.54 5.38
N GLY A 200 -8.47 -16.80 5.96
CA GLY A 200 -8.73 -18.05 6.68
C GLY A 200 -8.76 -19.29 5.78
N GLY A 201 -8.73 -20.47 6.41
CA GLY A 201 -8.97 -21.76 5.76
C GLY A 201 -7.91 -22.83 6.05
N ARG A 202 -8.23 -24.10 5.76
CA ARG A 202 -7.33 -25.27 5.86
C ARG A 202 -6.21 -25.28 4.79
N HIS A 203 -5.65 -24.13 4.43
CA HIS A 203 -4.41 -24.09 3.67
C HIS A 203 -3.27 -23.80 4.65
N GLY A 204 -2.60 -24.86 5.10
CA GLY A 204 -1.36 -24.77 5.90
C GLY A 204 -1.42 -25.34 7.31
N GLY A 205 -2.57 -25.82 7.79
CA GLY A 205 -2.68 -26.42 9.13
C GLY A 205 -2.39 -25.44 10.28
N LEU A 206 -2.46 -24.13 10.00
CA LEU A 206 -2.35 -23.07 11.01
C LEU A 206 -3.61 -23.08 11.86
N ASP A 207 -3.44 -23.43 13.13
CA ASP A 207 -4.52 -23.43 14.12
C ASP A 207 -4.98 -21.98 14.35
N ASP A 208 -6.30 -21.78 14.31
CA ASP A 208 -6.98 -20.48 14.34
C ASP A 208 -6.60 -19.64 15.59
N LEU A 209 -6.03 -20.26 16.62
CA LEU A 209 -5.67 -19.63 17.89
C LEU A 209 -4.42 -18.71 17.79
N ALA A 210 -3.52 -18.94 16.84
CA ALA A 210 -2.20 -18.25 16.82
C ALA A 210 -2.29 -16.73 16.56
N PHE A 211 -3.35 -16.27 15.89
CA PHE A 211 -3.59 -14.88 15.53
C PHE A 211 -4.75 -14.25 16.32
N VAL A 212 -5.67 -15.04 16.88
CA VAL A 212 -6.87 -14.54 17.59
C VAL A 212 -6.70 -14.55 19.11
N GLU A 213 -5.79 -15.37 19.68
CA GLU A 213 -5.51 -15.32 21.12
C GLU A 213 -4.68 -14.08 21.50
N ARG A 214 -5.38 -12.94 21.64
CA ARG A 214 -5.08 -11.84 22.55
C ARG A 214 -6.35 -11.28 23.16
#